data_AF-A0A6J4Y2R5-F1
#
_entry.id   AF-A0A6J4Y2R5-F1
#
_cell.length_a   1.000
_cell.length_b   1.000
_cell.length_c   1.000
_cell.angle_alpha   90.00
_cell.angle_beta   90.00
_cell.angle_gamma   90.00
#
_symmetry.space_group_name_H-M   'P 1'
#
loop_
_entity.id
_entity.type
_entity.pdbx_description
1 polymer ?
#
loop_
_entity_poly.entity_id
_entity_poly.type
_entity_poly.pdbx_seq_one_letter_code
_entity_poly.pdbx_strand_id
1 'polypeptide(L)'
;MLGIQLEDNSQPKRAFRGNEEAIHVRNHHRRQFTETGISGRNRETLAMAFADILNNEARQLEAAGVDLIQFDEPAFNVFMEDVKEWGIEALHRAIEGLSCLTAVHICYGYGIEENLRWKDTLGGEWRQYEDIFPALNDSRIDQVSLECADSRVPLSLMGLLKDKGLVRKSL
;
A
#
# COMPACT_ATOMS: atom_id res chain seq x y z
N MET A 1 -8.02 2.64 2.38
CA MET A 1 -8.77 2.68 1.10
C MET A 1 -7.71 2.47 0.05
N LEU A 2 -7.68 1.30 -0.57
CA LEU A 2 -6.65 0.93 -1.54
C LEU A 2 -6.53 1.99 -2.63
N GLY A 3 -5.31 2.46 -2.86
CA GLY A 3 -4.92 3.22 -4.06
C GLY A 3 -3.92 2.40 -4.88
N ILE A 4 -3.76 2.71 -6.16
CA ILE A 4 -2.65 2.22 -6.98
C ILE A 4 -1.76 3.42 -7.32
N GLN A 5 -0.46 3.29 -7.06
CA GLN A 5 0.58 4.22 -7.49
C GLN A 5 1.51 3.48 -8.48
N LEU A 6 1.95 4.17 -9.53
CA LEU A 6 2.86 3.64 -10.54
C LEU A 6 4.23 4.32 -10.41
N GLU A 7 5.32 3.56 -10.51
CA GLU A 7 6.69 4.10 -10.53
C GLU A 7 7.45 3.57 -11.76
N ASP A 8 8.01 4.47 -12.59
CA ASP A 8 8.82 4.15 -13.77
C ASP A 8 10.31 4.07 -13.37
N ASN A 9 10.93 2.90 -13.54
CA ASN A 9 12.33 2.62 -13.17
C ASN A 9 13.32 2.78 -14.35
N SER A 10 12.90 3.36 -15.48
CA SER A 10 13.72 3.43 -16.71
C SER A 10 14.81 4.54 -16.74
N GLN A 11 14.93 5.38 -15.71
CA GLN A 11 15.88 6.51 -15.69
C GLN A 11 17.01 6.33 -14.65
N PRO A 12 18.30 6.54 -15.01
CA PRO A 12 19.40 6.48 -14.06
C PRO A 12 19.38 7.67 -13.10
N LYS A 13 19.64 7.37 -11.81
CA LYS A 13 19.72 8.30 -10.66
C LYS A 13 20.41 9.62 -11.00
N ARG A 14 19.62 10.63 -11.39
CA ARG A 14 20.05 12.02 -11.50
C ARG A 14 19.09 12.87 -10.69
N ALA A 15 19.65 13.78 -9.90
CA ALA A 15 18.90 14.75 -9.14
C ALA A 15 17.97 15.57 -10.06
N PHE A 16 16.66 15.52 -9.83
CA PHE A 16 15.64 16.37 -10.48
C PHE A 16 14.63 16.74 -9.39
N ARG A 17 14.31 18.01 -9.08
CA ARG A 17 13.83 19.15 -9.90
C ARG A 17 12.68 18.79 -10.82
N GLY A 18 11.47 18.84 -10.24
CA GLY A 18 10.28 19.42 -10.85
C GLY A 18 9.56 18.57 -11.89
N ASN A 19 8.28 18.31 -11.59
CA ASN A 19 7.23 17.83 -12.47
C ASN A 19 7.42 16.40 -13.02
N GLU A 20 7.02 15.41 -12.23
CA GLU A 20 6.75 14.06 -12.74
C GLU A 20 5.26 13.74 -12.54
N GLU A 21 4.61 13.34 -13.64
CA GLU A 21 3.21 12.97 -13.68
C GLU A 21 3.01 11.62 -12.97
N ALA A 22 2.72 11.68 -11.68
CA ALA A 22 2.08 10.55 -11.01
C ALA A 22 0.70 10.33 -11.65
N ILE A 23 0.53 9.25 -12.40
CA ILE A 23 -0.80 8.80 -12.84
C ILE A 23 -1.51 8.29 -11.58
N HIS A 24 -2.20 9.21 -10.92
CA HIS A 24 -2.98 8.96 -9.73
C HIS A 24 -4.31 8.38 -10.19
N VAL A 25 -4.48 7.06 -10.11
CA VAL A 25 -5.79 6.44 -10.35
C VAL A 25 -6.69 6.77 -9.16
N ARG A 26 -7.29 7.96 -9.19
CA ARG A 26 -8.36 8.31 -8.25
C ARG A 26 -9.57 7.48 -8.61
N ASN A 27 -10.06 6.74 -7.62
CA ASN A 27 -11.26 5.91 -7.67
C ASN A 27 -12.46 6.71 -8.23
N HIS A 28 -12.65 6.69 -9.55
CA HIS A 28 -13.68 7.48 -10.24
C HIS A 28 -15.09 6.83 -10.12
N HIS A 29 -15.20 5.69 -9.44
CA HIS A 29 -16.41 4.86 -9.38
C HIS A 29 -17.25 5.10 -8.12
N ARG A 30 -17.53 6.38 -7.80
CA ARG A 30 -18.46 6.75 -6.71
C ARG A 30 -19.92 6.36 -6.98
N ARG A 31 -20.25 5.81 -8.17
CA ARG A 31 -21.64 5.57 -8.62
C ARG A 31 -22.13 4.12 -8.53
N GLN A 32 -21.30 3.14 -8.14
CA GLN A 32 -21.74 1.73 -8.10
C GLN A 32 -22.20 1.24 -6.71
N PHE A 33 -22.07 2.05 -5.66
CA PHE A 33 -22.17 1.55 -4.28
C PHE A 33 -23.48 1.87 -3.55
N THR A 34 -24.50 2.43 -4.20
CA THR A 34 -25.75 2.80 -3.52
C THR A 34 -26.75 1.65 -3.33
N GLU A 35 -26.45 0.43 -3.78
CA GLU A 35 -27.42 -0.68 -3.75
C GLU A 35 -27.19 -1.73 -2.65
N THR A 36 -26.07 -1.68 -1.92
CA THR A 36 -25.77 -2.67 -0.89
C THR A 36 -25.67 -1.99 0.47
N GLY A 37 -26.68 -2.22 1.31
CA GLY A 37 -26.66 -1.84 2.72
C GLY A 37 -25.79 -2.83 3.49
N ILE A 38 -24.69 -2.37 4.08
CA ILE A 38 -23.72 -3.29 4.66
C ILE A 38 -23.17 -2.79 6.02
N SER A 39 -23.14 -3.68 7.02
CA SER A 39 -22.66 -3.49 8.40
C SER A 39 -21.70 -4.62 8.80
N GLY A 40 -20.61 -4.32 9.52
CA GLY A 40 -19.70 -5.25 10.22
C GLY A 40 -18.97 -6.29 9.35
N ARG A 41 -19.69 -7.30 8.86
CA ARG A 41 -19.31 -8.20 7.74
C ARG A 41 -19.14 -7.46 6.39
N ASN A 42 -19.30 -6.14 6.45
CA ASN A 42 -19.11 -5.22 5.34
C ASN A 42 -17.67 -5.04 4.92
N ARG A 43 -16.76 -4.86 5.89
CA ARG A 43 -15.44 -4.33 5.57
C ARG A 43 -14.62 -5.31 4.75
N GLU A 44 -14.59 -6.57 5.15
CA GLU A 44 -13.98 -7.65 4.38
C GLU A 44 -14.66 -7.80 3.00
N THR A 45 -15.98 -7.94 2.96
CA THR A 45 -16.72 -8.10 1.70
C THR A 45 -16.47 -6.94 0.72
N LEU A 46 -16.44 -5.72 1.25
CA LEU A 46 -16.17 -4.51 0.51
C LEU A 46 -14.69 -4.44 0.09
N ALA A 47 -13.76 -4.85 0.94
CA ALA A 47 -12.34 -4.92 0.60
C ALA A 47 -12.07 -5.92 -0.52
N MET A 48 -12.70 -7.10 -0.48
CA MET A 48 -12.62 -8.09 -1.55
C MET A 48 -13.23 -7.56 -2.86
N ALA A 49 -14.38 -6.87 -2.80
CA ALA A 49 -14.96 -6.22 -3.96
C ALA A 49 -14.05 -5.11 -4.54
N PHE A 50 -13.37 -4.35 -3.67
CA PHE A 50 -12.36 -3.38 -4.13
C PHE A 50 -11.13 -4.07 -4.73
N ALA A 51 -10.67 -5.17 -4.14
CA ALA A 51 -9.56 -5.95 -4.68
C ALA A 51 -9.85 -6.45 -6.10
N ASP A 52 -11.08 -6.89 -6.37
CA ASP A 52 -11.51 -7.29 -7.71
C ASP A 52 -11.42 -6.14 -8.72
N ILE A 53 -11.91 -4.96 -8.33
CA ILE A 53 -11.85 -3.75 -9.18
C ILE A 53 -10.40 -3.36 -9.46
N LEU A 54 -9.55 -3.41 -8.43
CA LEU A 54 -8.14 -3.04 -8.54
C LEU A 54 -7.34 -4.04 -9.36
N ASN A 55 -7.66 -5.33 -9.27
CA ASN A 55 -7.05 -6.35 -10.13
C ASN A 55 -7.38 -6.11 -11.60
N ASN A 56 -8.63 -5.75 -11.91
CA ASN A 56 -9.03 -5.43 -13.27
C ASN A 56 -8.29 -4.19 -13.81
N GLU A 57 -8.10 -3.17 -12.98
CA GLU A 57 -7.30 -1.99 -13.36
C GLU A 57 -5.81 -2.35 -13.51
N ALA A 58 -5.24 -3.10 -12.57
CA ALA A 58 -3.85 -3.50 -12.59
C ALA A 58 -3.50 -4.31 -13.83
N ARG A 59 -4.38 -5.22 -14.27
CA ARG A 59 -4.20 -5.97 -15.52
C ARG A 59 -4.25 -5.09 -16.76
N GLN A 60 -5.07 -4.05 -16.77
CA GLN A 60 -5.09 -3.09 -17.87
C GLN A 60 -3.80 -2.28 -17.93
N LEU A 61 -3.25 -1.90 -16.75
CA LEU A 61 -1.97 -1.21 -16.65
C LEU A 61 -0.80 -2.10 -17.08
N GLU A 62 -0.79 -3.37 -16.65
CA GLU A 62 0.19 -4.36 -17.11
C GLU A 62 0.12 -4.57 -18.63
N ALA A 63 -1.09 -4.71 -19.18
CA ALA A 63 -1.28 -4.83 -20.63
C ALA A 63 -0.84 -3.58 -21.40
N ALA A 64 -0.81 -2.42 -20.75
CA ALA A 64 -0.27 -1.18 -21.30
C ALA A 64 1.27 -1.08 -21.21
N GLY A 65 1.94 -2.07 -20.60
CA GLY A 65 3.40 -2.16 -20.52
C GLY A 65 3.99 -1.66 -19.21
N VAL A 66 3.21 -1.60 -18.12
CA VAL A 66 3.73 -1.25 -16.79
C VAL A 66 4.50 -2.44 -16.20
N ASP A 67 5.76 -2.21 -15.81
CA ASP A 67 6.64 -3.24 -15.24
C ASP A 67 6.50 -3.41 -13.71
N LEU A 68 5.95 -2.39 -13.01
CA LEU A 68 5.74 -2.39 -11.58
C LEU A 68 4.44 -1.69 -11.18
N ILE A 69 3.62 -2.37 -10.38
CA ILE A 69 2.38 -1.82 -9.84
C ILE A 69 2.48 -1.75 -8.31
N GLN A 70 2.34 -0.55 -7.74
CA GLN A 70 2.32 -0.34 -6.29
C GLN A 70 0.88 -0.15 -5.79
N PHE A 71 0.53 -0.84 -4.71
CA PHE A 71 -0.74 -0.68 -4.00
C PHE A 71 -0.52 0.13 -2.72
N ASP A 72 -1.19 1.27 -2.59
CA ASP A 72 -1.07 2.15 -1.42
C ASP A 72 -2.07 1.74 -0.33
N GLU A 73 -1.55 1.30 0.81
CA GLU A 73 -2.33 0.77 1.93
C GLU A 73 -2.01 1.44 3.28
N PRO A 74 -2.34 2.73 3.44
CA PRO A 74 -2.17 3.43 4.72
C PRO A 74 -3.02 2.85 5.85
N ALA A 75 -4.06 2.08 5.52
CA ALA A 75 -4.94 1.43 6.50
C ALA A 75 -4.23 0.34 7.33
N PHE A 76 -3.12 -0.21 6.82
CA PHE A 76 -2.45 -1.34 7.46
C PHE A 76 -1.78 -0.96 8.79
N ASN A 77 -1.42 0.31 8.96
CA ASN A 77 -0.90 0.86 10.22
C ASN A 77 -1.98 1.24 11.24
N VAL A 78 -3.26 1.18 10.86
CA VAL A 78 -4.40 1.59 11.71
C VAL A 78 -5.27 0.39 12.10
N PHE A 79 -5.43 -0.60 11.21
CA PHE A 79 -6.30 -1.76 11.43
C PHE A 79 -5.51 -3.07 11.35
N MET A 80 -4.51 -3.25 12.22
CA MET A 80 -3.56 -4.37 12.13
C MET A 80 -4.22 -5.76 12.27
N GLU A 81 -5.27 -5.89 13.08
CA GLU A 81 -6.03 -7.15 13.16
C GLU A 81 -6.76 -7.45 11.84
N ASP A 82 -7.45 -6.47 11.25
CA ASP A 82 -8.10 -6.61 9.94
C ASP A 82 -7.08 -7.02 8.85
N VAL A 83 -5.86 -6.48 8.90
CA VAL A 83 -4.77 -6.85 7.96
C VAL A 83 -4.44 -8.33 8.05
N LYS A 84 -4.26 -8.82 9.28
CA LYS A 84 -3.92 -10.22 9.56
C LYS A 84 -5.08 -11.16 9.25
N GLU A 85 -6.32 -10.73 9.47
CA GLU A 85 -7.51 -11.54 9.23
C GLU A 85 -7.87 -11.66 7.74
N TRP A 86 -7.85 -10.56 6.98
CA TRP A 86 -8.32 -10.55 5.58
C TRP A 86 -7.58 -9.57 4.65
N GLY A 87 -6.81 -8.60 5.18
CA GLY A 87 -6.13 -7.60 4.36
C GLY A 87 -5.07 -8.18 3.43
N ILE A 88 -4.29 -9.17 3.89
CA ILE A 88 -3.33 -9.88 3.02
C ILE A 88 -4.05 -10.63 1.90
N GLU A 89 -5.20 -11.25 2.19
CA GLU A 89 -5.98 -11.96 1.16
C GLU A 89 -6.62 -10.99 0.15
N ALA A 90 -7.07 -9.81 0.59
CA ALA A 90 -7.51 -8.77 -0.33
C ALA A 90 -6.36 -8.29 -1.23
N LEU A 91 -5.15 -8.14 -0.69
CA LEU A 91 -3.97 -7.76 -1.47
C LEU A 91 -3.57 -8.85 -2.47
N HIS A 92 -3.59 -10.11 -2.05
CA HIS A 92 -3.43 -11.28 -2.92
C HIS A 92 -4.44 -11.29 -4.07
N ARG A 93 -5.70 -10.98 -3.77
CA ARG A 93 -6.76 -10.89 -4.77
C ARG A 93 -6.51 -9.76 -5.77
N ALA A 94 -6.03 -8.61 -5.30
CA ALA A 94 -5.70 -7.46 -6.13
C ALA A 94 -4.55 -7.75 -7.13
N ILE A 95 -3.58 -8.59 -6.75
CA ILE A 95 -2.43 -8.95 -7.61
C ILE A 95 -2.62 -10.22 -8.44
N GLU A 96 -3.76 -10.90 -8.29
CA GLU A 96 -3.95 -12.24 -8.86
C GLU A 96 -3.77 -12.25 -10.39
N GLY A 97 -2.89 -13.11 -10.89
CA GLY A 97 -2.61 -13.28 -12.31
C GLY A 97 -1.79 -12.16 -12.96
N LEU A 98 -1.27 -11.20 -12.21
CA LEU A 98 -0.23 -10.28 -12.69
C LEU A 98 1.11 -11.03 -12.80
N SER A 99 1.91 -10.62 -13.78
CA SER A 99 3.27 -11.10 -14.05
C SER A 99 4.33 -10.00 -13.83
N CYS A 100 3.93 -8.73 -13.86
CA CYS A 100 4.76 -7.59 -13.50
C CYS A 100 5.09 -7.60 -12.00
N LEU A 101 6.10 -6.80 -11.59
CA LEU A 101 6.43 -6.66 -10.18
C LEU A 101 5.31 -5.98 -9.41
N THR A 102 5.09 -6.42 -8.18
CA THR A 102 4.07 -5.89 -7.29
C THR A 102 4.69 -5.32 -6.03
N ALA A 103 4.24 -4.12 -5.64
CA ALA A 103 4.68 -3.45 -4.43
C ALA A 103 3.48 -3.08 -3.56
N VAL A 104 3.68 -3.02 -2.25
CA VAL A 104 2.72 -2.40 -1.32
C VAL A 104 3.38 -1.25 -0.58
N HIS A 105 2.73 -0.10 -0.54
CA HIS A 105 3.18 1.06 0.20
C HIS A 105 2.42 1.20 1.52
N ILE A 106 3.17 1.30 2.62
CA ILE A 106 2.60 1.46 3.95
C ILE A 106 3.25 2.67 4.62
N CYS A 107 2.43 3.66 4.96
CA CYS A 107 2.87 4.93 5.53
C CYS A 107 2.15 5.25 6.84
N TYR A 108 2.62 6.27 7.56
CA TYR A 108 1.93 6.80 8.74
C TYR A 108 0.95 7.92 8.38
N GLY A 109 0.54 7.97 7.11
CA GLY A 109 -0.37 8.96 6.56
C GLY A 109 0.29 10.30 6.23
N TYR A 110 -0.36 11.03 5.32
CA TYR A 110 0.02 12.38 4.90
C TYR A 110 0.03 13.36 6.08
N GLY A 111 0.80 14.45 5.98
CA GLY A 111 0.94 15.51 6.99
C GLY A 111 -0.31 16.39 7.19
N ILE A 112 -1.49 15.79 7.30
CA ILE A 112 -2.71 16.45 7.76
C ILE A 112 -2.70 16.54 9.29
N GLU A 113 -3.36 17.55 9.85
CA GLU A 113 -3.25 17.89 11.27
C GLU A 113 -3.64 16.72 12.20
N GLU A 114 -4.62 15.91 11.80
CA GLU A 114 -5.03 14.71 12.52
C GLU A 114 -3.93 13.65 12.58
N ASN A 115 -3.22 13.41 11.48
CA ASN A 115 -2.12 12.45 11.43
C ASN A 115 -0.91 12.95 12.20
N LEU A 116 -0.62 14.26 12.15
CA LEU A 116 0.45 14.87 12.93
C LEU A 116 0.18 14.73 14.44
N ARG A 117 -1.05 15.05 14.88
CA ARG A 117 -1.45 14.87 16.29
C ARG A 117 -1.38 13.41 16.73
N TRP A 118 -1.76 12.48 15.87
CA TRP A 118 -1.62 11.05 16.16
C TRP A 118 -0.15 10.64 16.25
N LYS A 119 0.70 11.07 15.30
CA LYS A 119 2.16 10.83 15.31
C LYS A 119 2.81 11.31 16.61
N ASP A 120 2.35 12.43 17.18
CA ASP A 120 2.82 12.93 18.47
C ASP A 120 2.49 12.00 19.66
N THR A 121 1.44 11.17 19.55
CA THR A 121 1.09 10.19 20.59
C THR A 121 1.89 8.88 20.54
N LEU A 122 2.63 8.63 19.46
CA LEU A 122 3.30 7.34 19.22
C LEU A 122 4.61 7.16 19.99
N GLY A 123 5.04 8.18 20.75
CA GLY A 123 6.23 8.09 21.60
C GLY A 123 7.56 8.12 20.86
N GLY A 124 8.58 7.50 21.46
CA GLY A 124 9.97 7.56 20.99
C GLY A 124 10.31 6.59 19.84
N GLU A 125 9.56 5.50 19.70
CA GLU A 125 9.73 4.50 18.65
C GLU A 125 8.37 4.09 18.07
N TRP A 126 8.25 4.06 16.74
CA TRP A 126 7.04 3.62 16.05
C TRP A 126 7.22 2.17 15.60
N ARG A 127 6.60 1.25 16.33
CA ARG A 127 6.81 -0.20 16.18
C ARG A 127 5.61 -0.96 15.63
N GLN A 128 4.59 -0.27 15.15
CA GLN A 128 3.37 -0.81 14.56
C GLN A 128 3.64 -1.85 13.46
N TYR A 129 4.74 -1.67 12.73
CA TYR A 129 5.16 -2.59 11.69
C TYR A 129 5.53 -4.00 12.19
N GLU A 130 5.87 -4.17 13.46
CA GLU A 130 6.16 -5.49 14.04
C GLU A 130 5.01 -6.48 13.88
N ASP A 131 3.77 -5.97 13.91
CA ASP A 131 2.57 -6.80 13.85
C ASP A 131 2.21 -7.25 12.42
N ILE A 132 2.64 -6.51 11.40
CA ILE A 132 2.23 -6.74 10.00
C ILE A 132 3.36 -7.20 9.09
N PHE A 133 4.62 -6.86 9.40
CA PHE A 133 5.77 -7.23 8.57
C PHE A 133 5.95 -8.74 8.38
N PRO A 134 5.76 -9.60 9.40
CA PRO A 134 5.83 -11.04 9.19
C PRO A 134 4.80 -11.53 8.15
N ALA A 135 3.55 -11.08 8.25
CA ALA A 135 2.49 -11.46 7.30
C ALA A 135 2.77 -10.95 5.88
N LEU A 136 3.33 -9.74 5.76
CA LEU A 136 3.76 -9.19 4.48
C LEU A 136 4.97 -9.93 3.90
N ASN A 137 5.94 -10.30 4.73
CA ASN A 137 7.10 -11.09 4.31
C ASN A 137 6.67 -12.45 3.74
N ASP A 138 5.65 -13.06 4.33
CA ASP A 138 5.11 -14.35 3.88
C ASP A 138 4.11 -14.23 2.72
N SER A 139 3.70 -13.01 2.35
CA SER A 139 2.75 -12.75 1.26
C SER A 139 3.35 -12.97 -0.13
N ARG A 140 2.53 -12.91 -1.18
CA ARG A 140 2.95 -12.99 -2.59
C ARG A 140 3.46 -11.68 -3.18
N ILE A 141 3.46 -10.58 -2.43
CA ILE A 141 3.97 -9.29 -2.90
C ILE A 141 5.49 -9.34 -3.04
N ASP A 142 6.05 -8.66 -4.03
CA ASP A 142 7.49 -8.65 -4.28
C ASP A 142 8.21 -7.59 -3.44
N GLN A 143 7.60 -6.41 -3.28
CA GLN A 143 8.24 -5.25 -2.64
C GLN A 143 7.38 -4.56 -1.59
N VAL A 144 8.04 -4.02 -0.57
CA VAL A 144 7.40 -3.16 0.45
C VAL A 144 8.04 -1.78 0.40
N SER A 145 7.21 -0.78 0.16
CA SER A 145 7.57 0.64 0.10
C SER A 145 7.22 1.33 1.42
N LEU A 146 8.21 1.87 2.11
CA LEU A 146 8.05 2.41 3.47
C LEU A 146 8.44 3.89 3.57
N GLU A 147 7.68 4.63 4.37
CA GLU A 147 8.01 6.00 4.78
C GLU A 147 9.00 5.95 5.95
N CYS A 148 10.29 6.18 5.65
CA CYS A 148 11.35 6.22 6.65
C CYS A 148 11.87 7.63 6.97
N ALA A 149 11.63 8.61 6.10
CA ALA A 149 12.07 9.98 6.33
C ALA A 149 11.26 10.60 7.48
N ASP A 150 11.96 11.17 8.46
CA ASP A 150 11.39 11.76 9.70
C ASP A 150 10.47 10.84 10.52
N SER A 151 10.46 9.53 10.24
CA SER A 151 9.75 8.56 11.06
C SER A 151 10.64 8.03 12.18
N ARG A 152 10.04 7.73 13.34
CA ARG A 152 10.74 7.12 14.48
C ARG A 152 10.71 5.60 14.42
N VAL A 153 10.66 5.03 13.21
CA VAL A 153 10.59 3.59 12.98
C VAL A 153 12.01 3.00 13.15
N PRO A 154 12.22 2.05 14.08
CA PRO A 154 13.53 1.42 14.23
C PRO A 154 13.95 0.70 12.94
N LEU A 155 15.15 0.99 12.44
CA LEU A 155 15.67 0.34 11.22
C LEU A 155 15.81 -1.17 11.36
N SER A 156 15.95 -1.68 12.59
CA SER A 156 15.98 -3.11 12.88
C SER A 156 14.71 -3.84 12.40
N LEU A 157 13.57 -3.15 12.31
CA LEU A 157 12.32 -3.73 11.82
C LEU A 157 12.39 -4.14 10.35
N MET A 158 13.26 -3.51 9.56
CA MET A 158 13.45 -3.89 8.15
C MET A 158 13.94 -5.34 8.01
N GLY A 159 14.60 -5.88 9.04
CA GLY A 159 15.04 -7.27 9.08
C GLY A 159 13.88 -8.29 9.10
N LEU A 160 12.65 -7.86 9.40
CA LEU A 160 11.46 -8.72 9.35
C LEU A 160 10.96 -8.95 7.91
N LEU A 161 11.38 -8.12 6.95
CA LEU A 161 11.00 -8.18 5.53
C LEU A 161 12.14 -8.78 4.68
N LYS A 162 12.82 -9.80 5.21
CA LYS A 162 14.03 -10.40 4.63
C LYS A 162 13.86 -11.00 3.22
N ASP A 163 12.63 -11.39 2.88
CA ASP A 163 12.31 -12.04 1.60
C ASP A 163 11.68 -11.06 0.59
N LYS A 164 11.64 -9.76 0.92
CA LYS A 164 11.03 -8.69 0.11
C LYS A 164 12.05 -7.67 -0.40
N GLY A 165 11.79 -7.11 -1.57
CA GLY A 165 12.47 -5.90 -2.01
C GLY A 165 12.01 -4.71 -1.16
N LEU A 166 12.96 -3.92 -0.65
CA LEU A 166 12.64 -2.75 0.17
C LEU A 166 12.84 -1.46 -0.64
N VAL A 167 11.77 -0.67 -0.76
CA VAL A 167 11.79 0.66 -1.36
C VAL A 167 11.61 1.68 -0.24
N ARG A 168 12.52 2.67 -0.16
CA ARG A 168 12.44 3.76 0.81
C ARG A 168 11.93 4.99 0.07
N LYS A 169 10.71 5.42 0.37
CA LYS A 169 10.16 6.65 -0.20
C LYS A 169 10.79 7.83 0.53
N SER A 170 11.57 8.63 -0.18
CA SER A 170 12.05 9.93 0.32
C SER A 170 11.00 10.96 -0.08
N LEU A 171 10.39 11.65 0.90
CA LEU A 171 9.50 12.78 0.64
C LEU A 171 10.26 13.99 0.10
#